data_AF-A0A0D0HEH8-F1
#
_entry.id   AF-A0A0D0HEH8-F1
#
_cell.length_a   1.000
_cell.length_b   1.000
_cell.length_c   1.000
_cell.angle_alpha   90.00
_cell.angle_beta   90.00
_cell.angle_gamma   90.00
#
_symmetry.space_group_name_H-M   'P 1'
#
loop_
_entity.id
_entity.type
_entity.pdbx_description
1 polymer ?
#
loop_
_entity_poly.entity_id
_entity_poly.type
_entity_poly.pdbx_seq_one_letter_code
_entity_poly.pdbx_strand_id
1 'polypeptide(L)'
;MTIKEAQETVDKWIKTYGVRYFSELTNMACLTEEVGELARVMARTYGDQSFKKGEKPNLGEEMADVLWVLICLANQTGVDLTEELQKSLEKKTQRDHDRHRNNPKLKSASTPPDNGQETDKE
;
A
#
# COMPACT_ATOMS: atom_id res chain seq x y z
N MET A 1 12.34 -11.43 2.61
CA MET A 1 12.46 -10.23 3.45
C MET A 1 11.36 -10.25 4.48
N THR A 2 11.70 -10.30 5.76
CA THR A 2 10.80 -10.02 6.87
C THR A 2 10.58 -8.50 7.02
N ILE A 3 9.60 -8.06 7.82
CA ILE A 3 9.39 -6.62 8.09
C ILE A 3 10.63 -6.01 8.75
N LYS A 4 11.22 -6.73 9.71
CA LYS A 4 12.47 -6.31 10.35
C LYS A 4 13.61 -6.19 9.34
N GLU A 5 13.80 -7.20 8.48
CA GLU A 5 14.81 -7.13 7.41
C GLU A 5 14.54 -5.95 6.46
N ALA A 6 13.27 -5.61 6.20
CA ALA A 6 12.90 -4.44 5.40
C ALA A 6 13.29 -3.14 6.10
N GLN A 7 12.95 -2.98 7.39
CA GLN A 7 13.37 -1.82 8.19
C GLN A 7 14.89 -1.64 8.19
N GLU A 8 15.65 -2.72 8.39
CA GLU A 8 17.12 -2.71 8.37
C GLU A 8 17.68 -2.40 6.97
N THR A 9 17.08 -2.97 5.92
CA THR A 9 17.51 -2.74 4.53
C THR A 9 17.29 -1.30 4.11
N VAL A 10 16.13 -0.72 4.43
CA VAL A 10 15.82 0.69 4.15
C VAL A 10 16.76 1.60 4.93
N ASP A 11 17.00 1.33 6.21
CA ASP A 11 17.93 2.14 7.03
C ASP A 11 19.34 2.13 6.46
N LYS A 12 19.84 0.95 6.09
CA LYS A 12 21.14 0.82 5.43
C LYS A 12 21.18 1.59 4.13
N TRP A 13 20.13 1.49 3.30
CA TRP A 13 20.07 2.20 2.03
C TRP A 13 20.09 3.73 2.23
N ILE A 14 19.30 4.25 3.16
CA ILE A 14 19.25 5.69 3.47
C ILE A 14 20.60 6.19 3.97
N LYS A 15 21.27 5.46 4.86
CA LYS A 15 22.59 5.85 5.37
C LYS A 15 23.70 5.71 4.33
N THR A 16 23.56 4.81 3.36
CA THR A 16 24.57 4.58 2.31
C THR A 16 24.41 5.55 1.15
N TYR A 17 23.19 5.76 0.68
CA TYR A 17 22.89 6.49 -0.56
C TYR A 17 22.08 7.77 -0.31
N GLY A 18 21.16 7.75 0.66
CA GLY A 18 20.26 8.88 0.97
C GLY A 18 20.88 9.97 1.86
N VAL A 19 22.13 9.81 2.32
CA VAL A 19 22.84 10.66 3.29
C VAL A 19 22.21 10.68 4.69
N ARG A 20 20.90 10.92 4.78
CA ARG A 20 20.08 10.89 6.01
C ARG A 20 18.59 10.77 5.68
N TYR A 21 17.78 10.46 6.68
CA TYR A 21 16.32 10.62 6.57
C TYR A 21 15.95 12.09 6.35
N PHE A 22 14.87 12.33 5.62
CA PHE A 22 14.16 13.61 5.70
C PHE A 22 13.58 13.85 7.09
N SER A 23 13.05 15.05 7.33
CA SER A 23 12.30 15.31 8.57
C SER A 23 11.02 14.48 8.60
N GLU A 24 10.46 14.28 9.80
CA GLU A 24 9.22 13.54 9.99
C GLU A 24 8.06 14.14 9.20
N LEU A 25 7.96 15.46 9.17
CA LEU A 25 6.94 16.18 8.42
C LEU A 25 7.13 16.06 6.90
N THR A 26 8.38 16.05 6.43
CA THR A 26 8.68 15.82 5.01
C THR A 26 8.30 14.39 4.61
N ASN A 27 8.70 13.38 5.39
CA ASN A 27 8.30 12.00 5.11
C ASN A 27 6.78 11.78 5.24
N MET A 28 6.09 12.55 6.10
CA MET A 28 4.62 12.53 6.15
C MET A 28 3.98 13.10 4.87
N ALA A 29 4.56 14.17 4.31
CA ALA A 29 4.13 14.72 3.04
C ALA A 29 4.36 13.73 1.88
N CYS A 30 5.55 13.12 1.81
CA CYS A 30 5.85 12.07 0.84
C CYS A 30 4.88 10.89 0.98
N LEU A 31 4.60 10.43 2.21
CA LEU A 31 3.65 9.33 2.42
C LEU A 31 2.26 9.66 1.86
N THR A 32 1.83 10.92 2.02
CA THR A 32 0.54 11.38 1.50
C THR A 32 0.52 11.42 -0.03
N GLU A 33 1.65 11.81 -0.64
CA GLU A 33 1.85 11.77 -2.09
C GLU A 33 1.73 10.33 -2.62
N GLU A 34 2.49 9.38 -2.06
CA GLU A 34 2.45 7.96 -2.50
C GLU A 34 1.06 7.33 -2.32
N VAL A 35 0.36 7.68 -1.24
CA VAL A 35 -1.03 7.22 -1.04
C VAL A 35 -1.97 7.80 -2.11
N GLY A 36 -1.73 9.03 -2.56
CA GLY A 36 -2.47 9.65 -3.66
C GLY A 36 -2.21 8.96 -5.00
N GLU A 37 -0.96 8.59 -5.28
CA GLU A 37 -0.55 7.81 -6.45
C GLU A 37 -1.25 6.43 -6.45
N LEU A 38 -1.19 5.72 -5.33
CA LEU A 38 -1.88 4.45 -5.13
C LEU A 38 -3.40 4.59 -5.31
N ALA A 39 -4.01 5.62 -4.73
CA ALA A 39 -5.44 5.88 -4.84
C ALA A 39 -5.86 6.12 -6.30
N ARG A 40 -5.04 6.84 -7.08
CA ARG A 40 -5.25 7.08 -8.50
C ARG A 40 -5.25 5.77 -9.30
N VAL A 41 -4.30 4.86 -9.05
CA VAL A 41 -4.25 3.55 -9.72
C VAL A 41 -5.45 2.69 -9.31
N MET A 42 -5.81 2.66 -8.04
CA MET A 42 -6.98 1.91 -7.55
C MET A 42 -8.29 2.41 -8.16
N ALA A 43 -8.49 3.73 -8.21
CA ALA A 43 -9.70 4.35 -8.75
C ALA A 43 -9.91 4.08 -10.24
N ARG A 44 -8.81 3.94 -11.00
CA ARG A 44 -8.87 3.62 -12.44
C ARG A 44 -8.90 2.14 -12.76
N THR A 45 -8.30 1.31 -11.90
CA THR A 45 -8.29 -0.15 -12.09
C THR A 45 -9.59 -0.79 -11.63
N TYR A 46 -10.13 -0.32 -10.50
CA TYR A 46 -11.27 -0.96 -9.82
C TYR A 46 -12.46 -0.02 -9.60
N GLY A 47 -12.34 1.25 -9.98
CA GLY A 47 -13.43 2.23 -9.92
C GLY A 47 -13.86 2.69 -11.32
N ASP A 48 -14.66 3.75 -11.36
CA ASP A 48 -15.30 4.22 -12.59
C ASP A 48 -14.44 5.20 -13.42
N GLN A 49 -13.19 5.45 -13.00
CA GLN A 49 -12.29 6.35 -13.72
C GLN A 49 -11.52 5.61 -14.83
N SER A 50 -11.23 6.28 -15.94
CA SER A 50 -10.46 5.69 -17.04
C SER A 50 -8.99 6.10 -16.99
N PHE A 51 -8.11 5.20 -17.44
CA PHE A 51 -6.71 5.52 -17.74
C PHE A 51 -6.61 6.44 -18.96
N LYS A 52 -5.55 7.25 -19.01
CA LYS A 52 -5.20 7.99 -20.23
C LYS A 52 -4.60 7.03 -21.25
N LYS A 53 -4.70 7.37 -22.54
CA LYS A 53 -4.09 6.56 -23.61
C LYS A 53 -2.58 6.42 -23.39
N GLY A 54 -2.10 5.17 -23.35
CA GLY A 54 -0.68 4.83 -23.14
C GLY A 54 -0.24 4.76 -21.69
N GLU A 55 -1.12 5.04 -20.72
CA GLU A 55 -0.83 4.88 -19.30
C GLU A 55 -0.83 3.40 -18.93
N LYS A 56 0.25 2.93 -18.29
CA LYS A 56 0.37 1.55 -17.81
C LYS A 56 0.27 1.59 -16.28
N PRO A 57 -0.83 1.10 -15.68
CA PRO A 57 -0.91 1.02 -14.23
C PRO A 57 0.11 0.05 -13.67
N ASN A 58 0.79 0.44 -12.58
CA ASN A 58 1.65 -0.45 -11.82
C ASN A 58 1.26 -0.43 -10.34
N LEU A 59 0.18 -1.13 -10.00
CA LEU A 59 -0.31 -1.18 -8.62
C LEU A 59 0.75 -1.65 -7.61
N GLY A 60 1.64 -2.56 -8.03
CA GLY A 60 2.67 -3.11 -7.17
C GLY A 60 3.73 -2.09 -6.78
N GLU A 61 4.08 -1.19 -7.69
CA GLU A 61 5.03 -0.09 -7.46
C GLU A 61 4.45 0.90 -6.45
N GLU A 62 3.21 1.37 -6.66
CA GLU A 62 2.58 2.31 -5.74
C GLU A 62 2.42 1.74 -4.31
N MET A 63 2.10 0.45 -4.19
CA MET A 63 2.06 -0.22 -2.88
C MET A 63 3.44 -0.30 -2.22
N ALA A 64 4.50 -0.49 -3.02
CA ALA A 64 5.87 -0.54 -2.53
C ALA A 64 6.34 0.84 -2.08
N ASP A 65 6.00 1.91 -2.80
CA ASP A 65 6.38 3.29 -2.45
C ASP A 65 5.70 3.75 -1.15
N VAL A 66 4.41 3.45 -0.99
CA VAL A 66 3.71 3.67 0.30
C VAL A 66 4.41 2.93 1.44
N LEU A 67 4.76 1.66 1.24
CA LEU A 67 5.45 0.86 2.27
C LEU A 67 6.84 1.42 2.57
N TRP A 68 7.57 1.87 1.55
CA TRP A 68 8.92 2.45 1.68
C TRP A 68 8.91 3.68 2.58
N VAL A 69 8.01 4.64 2.31
CA VAL A 69 7.95 5.87 3.11
C VAL A 69 7.42 5.59 4.52
N LEU A 70 6.50 4.63 4.68
CA LEU A 70 6.06 4.17 6.00
C LEU A 70 7.21 3.55 6.82
N ILE A 71 8.08 2.75 6.19
CA ILE A 71 9.27 2.20 6.84
C ILE A 71 10.25 3.33 7.24
N CYS A 72 10.46 4.32 6.37
CA CYS A 72 11.26 5.50 6.73
C CYS A 72 10.71 6.20 7.98
N LEU A 73 9.38 6.39 8.05
CA LEU A 73 8.71 6.95 9.22
C LEU A 73 8.87 6.10 10.48
N ALA A 74 8.75 4.78 10.36
CA ALA A 74 8.93 3.88 11.49
C ALA A 74 10.37 3.93 12.02
N ASN A 75 11.36 3.84 11.12
CA ASN A 75 12.77 3.86 11.49
C ASN A 75 13.17 5.18 12.17
N GLN A 76 12.76 6.33 11.63
CA GLN A 76 13.12 7.64 12.19
C GLN A 76 12.45 7.90 13.56
N THR A 77 11.28 7.30 13.81
CA THR A 77 10.52 7.48 15.07
C THR A 77 10.76 6.37 16.09
N GLY A 78 11.54 5.33 15.75
CA GLY A 78 11.86 4.21 16.62
C GLY A 78 10.72 3.19 16.77
N VAL A 79 9.79 3.13 15.81
CA VAL A 79 8.69 2.16 15.80
C VAL A 79 9.15 0.83 15.19
N ASP A 80 8.91 -0.27 15.91
CA ASP A 80 9.04 -1.63 15.37
C ASP A 80 7.74 -2.03 14.66
N LEU A 81 7.77 -2.08 13.32
CA LEU A 81 6.61 -2.42 12.52
C LEU A 81 6.21 -3.90 12.66
N THR A 82 7.14 -4.78 13.01
CA THR A 82 6.84 -6.20 13.23
C THR A 82 5.99 -6.35 14.49
N GLU A 83 6.41 -5.70 15.58
CA GLU A 83 5.69 -5.71 16.86
C GLU A 83 4.31 -5.04 16.74
N GLU A 84 4.25 -3.84 16.15
CA GLU A 84 2.99 -3.10 16.02
C GLU A 84 1.99 -3.78 15.07
N LEU A 85 2.46 -4.45 14.01
CA LEU A 85 1.59 -5.26 13.17
C LEU A 85 1.04 -6.48 13.92
N GLN A 86 1.86 -7.18 14.71
CA GLN A 86 1.41 -8.31 15.54
C GLN A 86 0.32 -7.87 16.52
N LYS A 87 0.55 -6.80 17.29
CA LYS A 87 -0.45 -6.22 18.20
C LYS A 87 -1.75 -5.84 17.48
N SER A 88 -1.63 -5.24 16.29
CA SER A 88 -2.78 -4.85 15.46
C SER A 88 -3.61 -6.06 15.02
N LEU A 89 -2.94 -7.15 14.61
CA LEU A 89 -3.58 -8.40 14.22
C LEU A 89 -4.31 -9.07 15.40
N GLU A 90 -3.67 -9.16 16.57
CA GLU A 90 -4.30 -9.70 17.79
C GLU A 90 -5.56 -8.92 18.16
N LYS A 91 -5.45 -7.57 18.18
CA LYS A 91 -6.57 -6.68 18.51
C LYS A 91 -7.72 -6.76 17.50
N LYS A 92 -7.43 -6.90 16.20
CA LYS A 92 -8.46 -7.10 15.16
C LYS A 92 -9.10 -8.48 15.29
N THR A 93 -8.30 -9.52 15.52
CA THR A 93 -8.80 -10.89 15.69
C THR A 93 -9.76 -10.98 16.87
N GLN A 94 -9.40 -10.42 18.03
CA GLN A 94 -10.27 -10.45 19.21
C GLN A 94 -11.57 -9.67 19.03
N ARG A 95 -11.54 -8.52 18.35
CA ARG A 95 -12.74 -7.68 18.14
C ARG A 95 -13.67 -8.22 17.06
N ASP A 96 -13.11 -8.79 16.00
CA ASP A 96 -13.82 -8.96 14.74
C ASP A 96 -14.05 -10.43 14.34
N HIS A 97 -13.64 -11.39 15.18
CA HIS A 97 -13.75 -12.83 14.96
C HIS A 97 -15.12 -13.26 14.40
N ASP A 98 -16.22 -12.71 14.95
CA ASP A 98 -17.58 -13.08 14.54
C ASP A 98 -18.25 -12.05 13.62
N ARG A 99 -17.70 -10.84 13.52
CA ARG A 99 -18.37 -9.69 12.88
C ARG A 99 -18.34 -9.77 11.36
N HIS A 100 -17.19 -10.13 10.78
CA HIS A 100 -17.05 -10.19 9.31
C HIS A 100 -17.48 -11.53 8.74
N ARG A 101 -17.23 -12.64 9.46
CA ARG A 101 -17.61 -14.00 9.04
C ARG A 101 -19.12 -14.17 8.84
N ASN A 102 -19.92 -13.45 9.63
CA ASN A 102 -21.37 -13.49 9.57
C ASN A 102 -21.98 -12.39 8.69
N ASN A 103 -21.19 -11.49 8.10
CA ASN A 103 -21.70 -10.40 7.27
C ASN A 103 -22.12 -10.92 5.88
N PRO A 104 -23.42 -10.93 5.53
CA PRO A 104 -23.89 -11.43 4.24
C PRO A 104 -23.38 -10.60 3.05
N LYS A 105 -23.13 -9.30 3.26
CA LYS A 105 -22.59 -8.39 2.23
C LYS A 105 -21.19 -8.78 1.74
N LEU A 106 -20.46 -9.57 2.53
CA LEU A 106 -19.12 -10.07 2.20
C LEU A 106 -19.12 -11.48 1.58
N LYS A 107 -20.29 -12.15 1.50
CA LYS A 107 -20.43 -13.52 0.97
C LYS A 107 -20.80 -13.56 -0.51
N SER A 108 -21.34 -12.48 -1.06
CA SER A 108 -21.60 -12.33 -2.50
C SER A 108 -20.56 -11.39 -3.11
N ALA A 109 -19.40 -11.92 -3.52
CA ALA A 109 -18.42 -11.12 -4.25
C ALA A 109 -18.94 -10.85 -5.67
N SER A 110 -19.18 -9.58 -5.97
CA SER A 110 -19.32 -9.05 -7.33
C SER A 110 -18.05 -9.37 -8.11
N THR A 111 -18.15 -10.23 -9.12
CA THR A 111 -17.12 -10.45 -10.12
C THR A 111 -16.80 -9.10 -10.79
N PRO A 112 -15.53 -8.67 -10.90
CA PRO A 112 -15.19 -7.50 -11.70
C PRO A 112 -15.61 -7.74 -13.16
N PRO A 113 -16.12 -6.72 -13.88
CA PRO A 113 -16.37 -6.87 -15.30
C PRO A 113 -15.05 -7.19 -16.03
N ASP A 114 -15.11 -8.21 -16.87
CA ASP A 114 -14.08 -8.55 -17.85
C ASP A 114 -13.95 -7.38 -18.83
N ASN A 115 -12.87 -6.59 -18.71
CA ASN A 115 -12.59 -5.50 -19.65
C ASN A 115 -12.15 -6.14 -20.97
N GLY A 116 -13.17 -6.41 -21.79
CA GLY A 116 -13.06 -7.04 -23.09
C GLY A 116 -11.90 -6.48 -23.92
N GLN A 117 -11.15 -7.40 -24.50
CA GLN A 117 -10.26 -7.13 -25.62
C GLN A 117 -11.08 -6.41 -26.71
N GLU A 118 -10.71 -5.16 -27.01
CA GLU A 118 -11.10 -4.51 -28.26
C GLU A 118 -10.71 -5.44 -29.41
N THR A 119 -11.72 -5.93 -30.13
CA THR A 119 -11.52 -6.60 -31.41
C THR A 119 -11.43 -5.51 -32.45
N ASP A 120 -10.21 -5.29 -32.96
CA ASP A 120 -9.99 -4.52 -34.17
C ASP A 120 -10.81 -5.15 -35.31
N LYS A 121 -11.73 -4.36 -35.88
CA LYS A 121 -12.34 -4.61 -37.19
C LYS A 121 -11.83 -3.54 -38.14
N GLU A 122 -10.92 -3.92 -39.02
CA GLU A 122 -10.85 -3.41 -40.39
C GLU A 122 -11.74 -4.26 -41.30
#